data_AF-A0A2N2WV19-F1
#
_entry.id   AF-A0A2N2WV19-F1
#
_cell.length_a   1.000
_cell.length_b   1.000
_cell.length_c   1.000
_cell.angle_alpha   90.00
_cell.angle_beta   90.00
_cell.angle_gamma   90.00
#
_symmetry.space_group_name_H-M   'P 1'
#
loop_
_entity.id
_entity.type
_entity.pdbx_description
1 polymer ?
#
loop_
_entity_poly.entity_id
_entity_poly.type
_entity_poly.pdbx_seq_one_letter_code
_entity_poly.pdbx_strand_id
1 'polypeptide(L)'
;MIAKTYQRRATLIFTLLAGVVLYNHFFFNPPPEPSIPIEELNSLQKGALDGMQAMSKLLLTLSTALFGFIGLVVFKQSNFELSNYRVKLQILLMVAFTVLSIDYGFILLEKLTEQLANEHFNPFELMISFPQIMQFVMFLVALLFSARLFISILNTKS
;
A
#
# COMPACT_ATOMS: atom_id res chain seq x y z
N MET A 1 30.87 15.35 1.22
CA MET A 1 29.78 16.28 0.80
C MET A 1 28.62 15.55 0.14
N ILE A 2 28.89 14.60 -0.76
CA ILE A 2 27.93 13.75 -1.47
C ILE A 2 26.93 13.09 -0.50
N ALA A 3 27.37 12.29 0.49
CA ALA A 3 26.49 11.54 1.42
C ALA A 3 25.37 12.37 2.13
N LYS A 4 25.66 13.61 2.54
CA LYS A 4 24.68 14.49 3.22
C LYS A 4 23.50 14.88 2.33
N THR A 5 23.73 15.01 1.03
CA THR A 5 22.68 15.36 0.04
C THR A 5 21.71 14.19 -0.17
N TYR A 6 22.18 12.95 -0.08
CA TYR A 6 21.34 11.76 -0.29
C TYR A 6 20.50 11.42 0.93
N GLN A 7 21.05 11.58 2.13
CA GLN A 7 20.27 11.46 3.36
C GLN A 7 19.11 12.47 3.34
N ARG A 8 19.38 13.71 2.92
CA ARG A 8 18.34 14.74 2.72
C ARG A 8 17.25 14.33 1.74
N ARG A 9 17.60 13.69 0.61
CA ARG A 9 16.63 13.22 -0.40
C ARG A 9 15.80 12.05 0.09
N ALA A 10 16.41 11.07 0.75
CA ALA A 10 15.69 9.94 1.35
C ALA A 10 14.74 10.40 2.45
N THR A 11 15.20 11.32 3.33
CA THR A 11 14.35 11.94 4.34
C THR A 11 13.21 12.72 3.69
N LEU A 12 13.47 13.52 2.66
CA LEU A 12 12.42 14.24 1.92
C LEU A 12 11.36 13.29 1.34
N ILE A 13 11.77 12.18 0.73
CA ILE A 13 10.83 11.16 0.22
C ILE A 13 10.02 10.58 1.37
N PHE A 14 10.66 10.20 2.48
CA PHE A 14 9.97 9.65 3.65
C PHE A 14 8.99 10.65 4.28
N THR A 15 9.38 11.91 4.38
CA THR A 15 8.53 13.00 4.89
C THR A 15 7.38 13.31 3.93
N LEU A 16 7.60 13.26 2.61
CA LEU A 16 6.54 13.38 1.62
C LEU A 16 5.55 12.22 1.70
N LEU A 17 6.05 10.99 1.83
CA LEU A 17 5.20 9.81 1.96
C LEU A 17 4.40 9.83 3.26
N ALA A 18 5.02 10.14 4.39
CA ALA A 18 4.33 10.35 5.65
C ALA A 18 3.32 11.50 5.56
N GLY A 19 3.67 12.58 4.85
CA GLY A 19 2.77 13.69 4.57
C GLY A 19 1.57 13.30 3.72
N VAL A 20 1.74 12.43 2.73
CA VAL A 20 0.63 11.90 1.91
C VAL A 20 -0.27 10.99 2.74
N VAL A 21 0.30 10.12 3.58
CA VAL A 21 -0.46 9.25 4.49
C VAL A 21 -1.27 10.09 5.48
N LEU A 22 -0.62 11.05 6.14
CA LEU A 22 -1.28 11.95 7.09
C LEU A 22 -2.33 12.84 6.40
N TYR A 23 -2.01 13.40 5.24
CA TYR A 23 -2.97 14.18 4.45
C TYR A 23 -4.19 13.34 4.09
N ASN A 24 -4.02 12.12 3.59
CA ASN A 24 -5.16 11.25 3.30
C ASN A 24 -5.95 10.89 4.55
N HIS A 25 -5.29 10.59 5.66
CA HIS A 25 -5.95 10.26 6.93
C HIS A 25 -6.79 11.42 7.48
N PHE A 26 -6.34 12.67 7.32
CA PHE A 26 -7.03 13.85 7.90
C PHE A 26 -7.92 14.63 6.92
N PHE A 27 -7.64 14.62 5.61
CA PHE A 27 -8.39 15.43 4.63
C PHE A 27 -9.42 14.63 3.82
N PHE A 28 -9.25 13.32 3.64
CA PHE A 28 -10.24 12.49 2.93
C PHE A 28 -11.21 11.82 3.91
N ASN A 29 -11.95 12.64 4.65
CA ASN A 29 -13.11 12.24 5.45
C ASN A 29 -14.24 13.28 5.21
N PRO A 30 -14.91 13.29 4.04
CA PRO A 30 -16.13 14.05 3.88
C PRO A 30 -17.15 13.54 4.91
N PRO A 31 -17.98 14.44 5.46
CA PRO A 31 -19.08 14.02 6.30
C PRO A 31 -19.94 13.02 5.53
N PRO A 32 -20.46 11.98 6.20
CA PRO A 32 -21.27 10.95 5.55
C PRO A 32 -22.42 11.64 4.81
N GLU A 33 -22.56 11.34 3.51
CA GLU A 33 -23.75 11.79 2.77
C GLU A 33 -24.98 11.17 3.43
N PRO A 34 -26.11 11.89 3.50
CA PRO A 34 -27.35 11.36 4.03
C PRO A 34 -27.77 10.17 3.17
N SER A 35 -27.54 8.98 3.71
CA SER A 35 -27.82 7.71 3.07
C SER A 35 -29.10 7.13 3.63
N ILE A 36 -29.85 6.43 2.78
CA ILE A 36 -31.03 5.70 3.21
C ILE A 36 -30.54 4.50 4.02
N PRO A 37 -30.94 4.35 5.30
CA PRO A 37 -30.58 3.18 6.10
C PRO A 37 -31.14 1.92 5.44
N ILE A 38 -30.31 0.89 5.35
CA ILE A 38 -30.58 -0.38 4.71
C ILE A 38 -30.63 -1.45 5.81
N GLU A 39 -31.81 -2.03 6.04
CA GLU A 39 -31.97 -3.13 7.01
C GLU A 39 -31.25 -4.43 6.56
N GLU A 40 -31.18 -4.67 5.24
CA GLU A 40 -30.49 -5.84 4.67
C GLU A 40 -29.83 -5.54 3.32
N LEU A 41 -28.56 -5.93 3.16
CA LEU A 41 -27.83 -5.82 1.90
C LEU A 41 -28.49 -6.69 0.82
N ASN A 42 -28.77 -6.11 -0.35
CA ASN A 42 -29.22 -6.91 -1.48
C ASN A 42 -28.10 -7.87 -1.98
N SER A 43 -28.46 -8.86 -2.79
CA SER A 43 -27.52 -9.88 -3.26
C SER A 43 -26.32 -9.31 -4.04
N LEU A 44 -26.51 -8.22 -4.79
CA LEU A 44 -25.44 -7.53 -5.53
C LEU A 44 -24.49 -6.80 -4.58
N GLN A 45 -25.03 -6.10 -3.57
CA GLN A 45 -24.26 -5.40 -2.55
C GLN A 45 -23.43 -6.38 -1.71
N LYS A 46 -24.03 -7.51 -1.32
CA LYS A 46 -23.33 -8.58 -0.61
C LYS A 46 -22.19 -9.15 -1.46
N GLY A 47 -22.44 -9.44 -2.73
CA GLY A 47 -21.40 -9.90 -3.66
C GLY A 47 -20.27 -8.89 -3.85
N ALA A 48 -20.59 -7.60 -3.92
CA ALA A 48 -19.59 -6.54 -3.98
C ALA A 48 -18.74 -6.48 -2.70
N LEU A 49 -19.38 -6.49 -1.52
CA LEU A 49 -18.69 -6.50 -0.23
C LEU A 49 -17.74 -7.71 -0.11
N ASP A 50 -18.23 -8.91 -0.42
CA ASP A 50 -17.44 -10.14 -0.38
C ASP A 50 -16.24 -10.08 -1.33
N GLY A 51 -16.45 -9.59 -2.57
CA GLY A 51 -15.39 -9.41 -3.56
C GLY A 51 -14.33 -8.40 -3.11
N MET A 52 -14.75 -7.27 -2.53
CA MET A 52 -13.86 -6.25 -2.00
C MET A 52 -13.03 -6.76 -0.82
N GLN A 53 -13.66 -7.47 0.12
CA GLN A 53 -12.98 -8.08 1.26
C GLN A 53 -11.99 -9.16 0.80
N ALA A 54 -12.39 -10.02 -0.14
CA ALA A 54 -11.52 -11.06 -0.67
C ALA A 54 -10.29 -10.46 -1.36
N MET A 55 -10.48 -9.44 -2.20
CA MET A 55 -9.39 -8.74 -2.88
C MET A 55 -8.46 -8.04 -1.89
N SER A 56 -9.00 -7.32 -0.90
CA SER A 56 -8.21 -6.63 0.11
C SER A 56 -7.39 -7.62 0.95
N LYS A 57 -8.00 -8.73 1.40
CA LYS A 57 -7.29 -9.80 2.12
C LYS A 57 -6.15 -10.39 1.30
N LEU A 58 -6.38 -10.65 0.01
CA LEU A 58 -5.36 -11.15 -0.90
C LEU A 58 -4.20 -10.15 -1.04
N LEU A 59 -4.51 -8.87 -1.30
CA LEU A 59 -3.50 -7.82 -1.46
C LEU A 59 -2.72 -7.56 -0.17
N LEU A 60 -3.37 -7.60 1.00
CA LEU A 60 -2.70 -7.54 2.31
C LEU A 60 -1.75 -8.72 2.51
N THR A 61 -2.20 -9.92 2.18
CA THR A 61 -1.37 -11.14 2.29
C THR A 61 -0.14 -11.05 1.38
N LEU A 62 -0.34 -10.68 0.12
CA LEU A 62 0.75 -10.53 -0.85
C LEU A 62 1.71 -9.40 -0.48
N SER A 63 1.18 -8.27 0.00
CA SER A 63 2.00 -7.15 0.46
C SER A 63 2.84 -7.55 1.69
N THR A 64 2.27 -8.30 2.63
CA THR A 64 2.99 -8.82 3.80
C THR A 64 4.08 -9.81 3.38
N ALA A 65 3.79 -10.70 2.43
CA ALA A 65 4.77 -11.62 1.86
C ALA A 65 5.92 -10.86 1.16
N LEU A 66 5.60 -9.79 0.42
CA LEU A 66 6.58 -8.92 -0.22
C LEU A 66 7.45 -8.19 0.81
N PHE A 67 6.86 -7.76 1.92
CA PHE A 67 7.61 -7.17 3.04
C PHE A 67 8.61 -8.17 3.64
N GLY A 68 8.19 -9.42 3.83
CA GLY A 68 9.07 -10.52 4.24
C GLY A 68 10.21 -10.78 3.24
N PHE A 69 9.91 -10.78 1.94
CA PHE A 69 10.92 -10.89 0.89
C PHE A 69 11.95 -9.75 0.95
N ILE A 70 11.50 -8.50 1.14
CA ILE A 70 12.40 -7.36 1.31
C ILE A 70 13.33 -7.59 2.51
N GLY A 71 12.79 -8.04 3.65
CA GLY A 71 13.58 -8.35 4.84
C GLY A 71 14.65 -9.41 4.57
N LEU A 72 14.31 -10.48 3.85
CA LEU A 72 15.26 -11.51 3.45
C LEU A 72 16.36 -10.98 2.53
N VAL A 73 16.02 -10.13 1.56
CA VAL A 73 16.99 -9.53 0.65
C VAL A 73 17.95 -8.62 1.42
N VAL A 74 17.44 -7.75 2.28
CA VAL A 74 18.25 -6.85 3.11
C VAL A 74 19.18 -7.64 4.03
N PHE A 75 18.67 -8.69 4.69
CA PHE A 75 19.45 -9.53 5.59
C PHE A 75 20.53 -10.34 4.86
N LYS A 76 20.21 -10.96 3.71
CA LYS A 76 21.22 -11.70 2.93
C LYS A 76 22.25 -10.79 2.27
N GLN A 77 21.87 -9.56 1.91
CA GLN A 77 22.78 -8.59 1.31
C GLN A 77 23.56 -7.76 2.32
N SER A 78 23.33 -7.86 3.64
CA SER A 78 24.21 -7.21 4.62
C SER A 78 25.65 -7.76 4.59
N ASN A 79 25.87 -8.92 3.95
CA ASN A 79 27.20 -9.50 3.67
C ASN A 79 27.78 -9.13 2.29
N PHE A 80 26.98 -8.50 1.41
CA PHE A 80 27.43 -7.97 0.14
C PHE A 80 27.59 -6.46 0.27
N GLU A 81 28.69 -5.87 -0.17
CA GLU A 81 28.83 -4.43 -0.18
C GLU A 81 27.74 -3.81 -1.07
N LEU A 82 26.65 -3.33 -0.45
CA LEU A 82 25.61 -2.52 -1.08
C LEU A 82 26.17 -1.11 -1.37
N SER A 83 27.29 -1.02 -2.08
CA SER A 83 27.91 0.25 -2.47
C SER A 83 27.09 0.94 -3.57
N ASN A 84 26.25 0.18 -4.30
CA ASN A 84 25.41 0.71 -5.37
C ASN A 84 24.15 1.39 -4.81
N TYR A 85 24.19 2.72 -4.77
CA TYR A 85 23.08 3.60 -4.40
C TYR A 85 21.74 3.25 -5.08
N ARG A 86 21.76 2.79 -6.34
CA ARG A 86 20.53 2.46 -7.07
C ARG A 86 19.76 1.31 -6.42
N VAL A 87 20.48 0.33 -5.87
CA VAL A 87 19.89 -0.84 -5.18
C VAL A 87 19.26 -0.41 -3.86
N LYS A 88 19.95 0.43 -3.08
CA LYS A 88 19.42 1.00 -1.83
C LYS A 88 18.14 1.79 -2.05
N LEU A 89 18.10 2.63 -3.10
CA LEU A 89 16.92 3.39 -3.46
C LEU A 89 15.76 2.47 -3.89
N GLN A 90 16.04 1.41 -4.66
CA GLN A 90 15.01 0.43 -5.04
C GLN A 90 14.42 -0.28 -3.84
N ILE A 91 15.25 -0.74 -2.89
CA ILE A 91 14.77 -1.36 -1.65
C ILE A 91 13.90 -0.38 -0.85
N LEU A 92 14.33 0.89 -0.73
CA LEU A 92 13.55 1.91 -0.03
C LEU A 92 12.17 2.14 -0.68
N LEU A 93 12.13 2.21 -2.02
CA LEU A 93 10.87 2.36 -2.75
C LEU A 93 9.98 1.12 -2.61
N MET A 94 10.56 -0.08 -2.64
CA MET A 94 9.81 -1.32 -2.36
C MET A 94 9.16 -1.27 -0.98
N VAL A 95 9.92 -0.96 0.06
CA VAL A 95 9.39 -0.83 1.44
C VAL A 95 8.26 0.19 1.47
N ALA A 96 8.49 1.39 0.92
CA ALA A 96 7.51 2.46 0.90
C ALA A 96 6.19 2.03 0.25
N PHE A 97 6.24 1.50 -0.98
CA PHE A 97 5.03 1.12 -1.71
C PHE A 97 4.34 -0.10 -1.10
N THR A 98 5.08 -1.06 -0.54
CA THR A 98 4.49 -2.18 0.20
C THR A 98 3.76 -1.70 1.45
N VAL A 99 4.34 -0.78 2.23
CA VAL A 99 3.70 -0.24 3.43
C VAL A 99 2.44 0.57 3.06
N LEU A 100 2.50 1.40 2.02
CA LEU A 100 1.34 2.15 1.55
C LEU A 100 0.21 1.22 1.08
N SER A 101 0.54 0.13 0.38
CA SER A 101 -0.46 -0.88 0.00
C SER A 101 -1.17 -1.47 1.22
N ILE A 102 -0.41 -1.80 2.27
CA ILE A 102 -0.97 -2.33 3.52
C ILE A 102 -1.87 -1.28 4.19
N ASP A 103 -1.40 -0.05 4.29
CA ASP A 103 -2.11 1.08 4.90
C ASP A 103 -3.46 1.35 4.22
N TYR A 104 -3.48 1.48 2.90
CA TYR A 104 -4.74 1.64 2.15
C TYR A 104 -5.68 0.45 2.29
N GLY A 105 -5.15 -0.77 2.48
CA GLY A 105 -5.95 -1.94 2.79
C GLY A 105 -6.65 -1.85 4.16
N PHE A 106 -5.98 -1.30 5.17
CA PHE A 106 -6.59 -1.04 6.48
C PHE A 106 -7.63 0.09 6.41
N ILE A 107 -7.32 1.20 5.73
CA ILE A 107 -8.26 2.31 5.52
C ILE A 107 -9.54 1.79 4.84
N LEU A 108 -9.40 0.95 3.80
CA LEU A 108 -10.54 0.34 3.14
C LEU A 108 -11.42 -0.48 4.10
N LEU A 109 -10.81 -1.31 4.96
CA LEU A 109 -11.54 -2.15 5.92
C LEU A 109 -12.24 -1.31 6.99
N GLU A 110 -11.61 -0.24 7.45
CA GLU A 110 -12.20 0.74 8.37
C GLU A 110 -13.42 1.40 7.74
N LYS A 111 -13.30 1.93 6.51
CA LYS A 111 -14.42 2.58 5.80
C LYS A 111 -15.56 1.64 5.45
N LEU A 112 -15.26 0.40 5.08
CA LEU A 112 -16.29 -0.63 4.89
C LEU A 112 -17.05 -0.90 6.20
N THR A 113 -16.34 -0.92 7.33
CA THR A 113 -16.94 -1.14 8.64
C THR A 113 -17.78 0.06 9.07
N GLU A 114 -17.31 1.29 8.83
CA GLU A 114 -18.07 2.52 9.08
C GLU A 114 -19.37 2.57 8.27
N GLN A 115 -19.32 2.24 6.98
CA GLN A 115 -20.53 2.17 6.14
C GLN A 115 -21.53 1.17 6.74
N LEU A 116 -21.09 -0.06 7.01
CA LEU A 116 -21.95 -1.11 7.56
C LEU A 116 -22.51 -0.77 8.95
N ALA A 117 -21.72 -0.12 9.81
CA ALA A 117 -22.16 0.32 11.14
C ALA A 117 -23.24 1.43 11.08
N ASN A 118 -23.25 2.22 10.01
CA ASN A 118 -24.23 3.26 9.75
C ASN A 118 -25.41 2.77 8.87
N GLU A 119 -25.57 1.45 8.72
CA GLU A 119 -26.62 0.83 7.89
C GLU A 119 -26.60 1.32 6.44
N HIS A 120 -25.44 1.72 5.93
CA HIS A 120 -25.26 2.15 4.55
C HIS A 120 -24.24 1.29 3.84
N PHE A 121 -24.38 1.09 2.53
CA PHE A 121 -23.32 0.48 1.74
C PHE A 121 -23.36 0.99 0.30
N ASN A 122 -22.29 1.68 -0.09
CA ASN A 122 -22.06 2.12 -1.45
C ASN A 122 -20.60 1.84 -1.84
N PRO A 123 -20.34 0.78 -2.65
CA PRO A 123 -18.98 0.41 -3.05
C PRO A 123 -18.36 1.41 -4.03
N PHE A 124 -19.17 2.27 -4.65
CA PHE A 124 -18.71 3.31 -5.57
C PHE A 124 -18.42 4.63 -4.87
N GLU A 125 -18.70 4.73 -3.57
CA GLU A 125 -18.36 5.91 -2.80
C GLU A 125 -16.85 6.16 -2.88
N LEU A 126 -16.44 7.42 -3.02
CA LEU A 126 -15.03 7.77 -3.17
C LEU A 126 -14.21 7.27 -1.97
N MET A 127 -14.78 7.32 -0.77
CA MET A 127 -14.18 6.82 0.47
C MET A 127 -13.83 5.33 0.46
N ILE A 128 -14.49 4.55 -0.41
CA ILE A 128 -14.30 3.11 -0.52
C ILE A 128 -13.47 2.77 -1.76
N SER A 129 -13.85 3.32 -2.91
CA SER A 129 -13.19 3.06 -4.18
C SER A 129 -11.76 3.60 -4.23
N PHE A 130 -11.49 4.76 -3.64
CA PHE A 130 -10.16 5.37 -3.66
C PHE A 130 -9.12 4.54 -2.88
N PRO A 131 -9.33 4.16 -1.61
CA PRO A 131 -8.41 3.28 -0.90
C PRO A 131 -8.19 1.94 -1.61
N GLN A 132 -9.24 1.34 -2.17
CA GLN A 132 -9.13 0.09 -2.92
C GLN A 132 -8.22 0.23 -4.15
N ILE A 133 -8.40 1.29 -4.95
CA ILE A 133 -7.56 1.57 -6.12
C ILE A 133 -6.13 1.84 -5.68
N MET A 134 -5.93 2.64 -4.64
CA MET A 134 -4.60 2.98 -4.15
C MET A 134 -3.87 1.77 -3.57
N GLN A 135 -4.54 0.90 -2.81
CA GLN A 135 -3.97 -0.37 -2.35
C GLN A 135 -3.42 -1.18 -3.53
N PHE A 136 -4.22 -1.34 -4.59
CA PHE A 136 -3.82 -2.09 -5.78
C PHE A 136 -2.64 -1.44 -6.51
N VAL A 137 -2.68 -0.13 -6.76
CA VAL A 137 -1.61 0.61 -7.45
C VAL A 137 -0.30 0.53 -6.67
N MET A 138 -0.34 0.75 -5.36
CA MET A 138 0.86 0.70 -4.52
C MET A 138 1.45 -0.71 -4.50
N PHE A 139 0.61 -1.75 -4.43
CA PHE A 139 1.06 -3.13 -4.54
C PHE A 139 1.77 -3.41 -5.88
N LEU A 140 1.15 -3.01 -7.01
CA LEU A 140 1.74 -3.21 -8.34
C LEU A 140 3.09 -2.52 -8.48
N VAL A 141 3.20 -1.27 -8.01
CA VAL A 141 4.46 -0.53 -8.06
C VAL A 141 5.53 -1.22 -7.21
N ALA A 142 5.18 -1.68 -6.00
CA ALA A 142 6.09 -2.45 -5.16
C ALA A 142 6.57 -3.73 -5.87
N LEU A 143 5.65 -4.44 -6.54
CA LEU A 143 5.97 -5.64 -7.30
C LEU A 143 6.93 -5.36 -8.46
N LEU A 144 6.72 -4.27 -9.22
CA LEU A 144 7.62 -3.87 -10.31
C LEU A 144 9.05 -3.59 -9.82
N PHE A 145 9.20 -2.87 -8.70
CA PHE A 145 10.52 -2.65 -8.11
C PHE A 145 11.15 -3.94 -7.61
N SER A 146 10.35 -4.86 -7.06
CA SER A 146 10.84 -6.17 -6.60
C SER A 146 11.32 -7.06 -7.73
N ALA A 147 10.59 -7.11 -8.85
CA ALA A 147 11.00 -7.85 -10.04
C ALA A 147 12.30 -7.30 -10.61
N ARG A 148 12.43 -5.97 -10.67
CA ARG A 148 13.65 -5.30 -11.14
C ARG A 148 14.85 -5.61 -10.23
N LEU A 149 14.65 -5.60 -8.91
CA LEU A 149 15.69 -5.94 -7.94
C LEU A 149 16.11 -7.41 -8.10
N PHE A 150 15.14 -8.32 -8.23
CA PHE A 150 15.39 -9.75 -8.43
C PHE A 150 16.22 -10.03 -9.68
N ILE A 151 15.85 -9.42 -10.83
CA ILE A 151 16.61 -9.52 -12.08
C ILE A 151 18.04 -8.98 -11.91
N SER A 152 18.19 -7.84 -11.23
CA SER A 152 19.52 -7.28 -10.97
C SER A 152 20.37 -8.25 -10.16
N ILE A 153 19.82 -8.90 -9.14
CA ILE A 153 20.54 -9.87 -8.29
C ILE A 153 20.96 -11.09 -9.11
N LEU A 154 20.08 -11.63 -9.96
CA LEU A 154 20.40 -12.77 -10.83
C LEU A 154 21.54 -12.45 -11.80
N ASN A 155 21.50 -11.29 -12.45
CA ASN A 155 22.52 -10.87 -13.41
C ASN A 155 23.89 -10.60 -12.76
N THR A 156 23.94 -10.34 -11.45
CA THR A 156 25.22 -10.10 -10.75
C THR A 156 25.94 -11.41 -10.37
N LYS A 157 25.26 -12.56 -10.50
CA LYS A 157 25.83 -13.89 -10.21
C LYS A 157 26.30 -14.67 -11.46
N SER A 158 26.11 -14.10 -12.66
CA SER A 158 26.66 -14.60 -13.92
C SER A 158 27.96 -13.90 -14.27
#